data_AF-A0A525CAK5-F1
#
_entry.id   AF-A0A525CAK5-F1
#
_cell.length_a   1.000
_cell.length_b   1.000
_cell.length_c   1.000
_cell.angle_alpha   90.00
_cell.angle_beta   90.00
_cell.angle_gamma   90.00
#
_symmetry.space_group_name_H-M   'P 1'
#
loop_
_entity.id
_entity.type
_entity.pdbx_description
1 polymer ?
#
loop_
_entity_poly.entity_id
_entity_poly.type
_entity_poly.pdbx_seq_one_letter_code
_entity_poly.pdbx_strand_id
1 'polypeptide(L)'
;MVNQYNNEIAVLASEQTAMLFDRVSEAEAQTAAQEADVSQAKADAEETTKQQEARTVAVQNQANSKLVGDPVRVATGGLEFCRSDMTIPLGGLELEIKRFHTTEAKASGFFGRSWVSIFDSRVIRGVNRFAEQELENRQAILFSIDEQLQAILILREETNAKLSAMHEKAEQDYLALENSLNELQAAIGKAPAGAKPVIQSNIARTSNAMNRIAYIMENQLANEQQALEIERRVQALEKAKHTAELGLARALKEAEKSALHKDLNRHVWQEDD
;
A
#
# COMPACT_ATOMS: atom_id res chain seq x y z
N MET A 1 -7.08 51.33 -14.78
CA MET A 1 -7.23 49.88 -14.98
C MET A 1 -6.01 49.07 -14.50
N VAL A 2 -4.76 49.49 -14.77
CA VAL A 2 -3.55 48.75 -14.32
C VAL A 2 -3.43 48.63 -12.78
N ASN A 3 -3.80 49.67 -12.02
CA ASN A 3 -3.78 49.62 -10.55
C ASN A 3 -4.83 48.70 -9.91
N GLN A 4 -5.89 48.37 -10.64
CA GLN A 4 -6.96 47.50 -10.13
C GLN A 4 -6.56 46.02 -10.25
N TYR A 5 -5.90 45.68 -11.37
CA TYR A 5 -5.38 44.35 -11.65
C TYR A 5 -4.21 43.95 -10.72
N ASN A 6 -3.35 44.91 -10.38
CA ASN A 6 -2.23 44.67 -9.45
C ASN A 6 -2.71 44.43 -8.00
N ASN A 7 -3.83 45.03 -7.61
CA ASN A 7 -4.43 44.76 -6.29
C ASN A 7 -5.08 43.37 -6.24
N GLU A 8 -5.74 42.92 -7.30
CA GLU A 8 -6.34 41.58 -7.37
C GLU A 8 -5.27 40.47 -7.33
N ILE A 9 -4.14 40.67 -8.02
CA ILE A 9 -3.00 39.73 -7.98
C ILE A 9 -2.38 39.66 -6.58
N ALA A 10 -2.26 40.80 -5.88
CA ALA A 10 -1.72 40.86 -4.53
C ALA A 10 -2.66 40.16 -3.50
N VAL A 11 -3.98 40.31 -3.66
CA VAL A 11 -4.97 39.63 -2.83
C VAL A 11 -4.95 38.12 -3.06
N LEU A 12 -4.92 37.68 -4.31
CA LEU A 12 -4.84 36.25 -4.66
C LEU A 12 -3.54 35.60 -4.15
N ALA A 13 -2.40 36.29 -4.24
CA ALA A 13 -1.14 35.81 -3.70
C ALA A 13 -1.19 35.69 -2.16
N SER A 14 -1.81 36.67 -1.48
CA SER A 14 -2.07 36.65 -0.04
C SER A 14 -2.94 35.47 0.38
N GLU A 15 -4.04 35.22 -0.32
CA GLU A 15 -4.95 34.09 -0.05
C GLU A 15 -4.29 32.73 -0.29
N GLN A 16 -3.47 32.60 -1.33
CA GLN A 16 -2.69 31.39 -1.57
C GLN A 16 -1.64 31.15 -0.48
N THR A 17 -0.97 32.21 0.01
CA THR A 17 -0.02 32.07 1.13
C THR A 17 -0.70 31.71 2.44
N ALA A 18 -1.90 32.21 2.71
CA ALA A 18 -2.68 31.85 3.90
C ALA A 18 -3.12 30.38 3.85
N MET A 19 -3.64 29.91 2.71
CA MET A 19 -3.99 28.50 2.52
C MET A 19 -2.80 27.54 2.64
N LEU A 20 -1.61 27.95 2.19
CA LEU A 20 -0.40 27.15 2.36
C LEU A 20 0.03 27.06 3.83
N PHE A 21 -0.15 28.14 4.60
CA PHE A 21 0.19 28.16 6.01
C PHE A 21 -0.73 27.25 6.85
N ASP A 22 -2.03 27.27 6.57
CA ASP A 22 -3.00 26.40 7.22
C ASP A 22 -2.73 24.92 6.91
N ARG A 23 -2.40 24.58 5.65
CA ARG A 23 -2.06 23.20 5.26
C ARG A 23 -0.77 22.69 5.91
N VAL A 24 0.22 23.55 6.11
CA VAL A 24 1.46 23.19 6.81
C VAL A 24 1.17 22.95 8.29
N SER A 25 0.36 23.81 8.92
CA SER A 25 -0.08 23.64 10.32
C SER A 25 -0.87 22.35 10.53
N GLU A 26 -1.77 21.99 9.61
CA GLU A 26 -2.51 20.72 9.66
C GLU A 26 -1.60 19.50 9.48
N ALA A 27 -0.61 19.58 8.57
CA ALA A 27 0.35 18.51 8.36
C ALA A 27 1.25 18.30 9.61
N GLU A 28 1.69 19.39 10.24
CA GLU A 28 2.47 19.33 11.49
C GLU A 28 1.66 18.69 12.64
N ALA A 29 0.39 19.05 12.77
CA ALA A 29 -0.51 18.45 13.75
C ALA A 29 -0.75 16.95 13.50
N GLN A 30 -0.87 16.52 12.25
CA GLN A 30 -1.00 15.10 11.89
C GLN A 30 0.27 14.31 12.17
N THR A 31 1.45 14.87 11.90
CA THR A 31 2.72 14.21 12.24
C THR A 31 2.91 14.07 13.75
N ALA A 32 2.54 15.09 14.54
CA ALA A 32 2.61 15.01 15.99
C ALA A 32 1.66 13.94 16.58
N ALA A 33 0.47 13.77 15.99
CA ALA A 33 -0.46 12.71 16.37
C ALA A 33 0.09 11.31 16.04
N GLN A 34 0.70 11.13 14.86
CA GLN A 34 1.33 9.86 14.49
C GLN A 34 2.53 9.49 15.37
N GLU A 35 3.35 10.47 15.76
CA GLU A 35 4.46 10.23 16.69
C GLU A 35 3.98 9.80 18.09
N ALA A 36 2.87 10.35 18.56
CA ALA A 36 2.24 9.94 19.82
C ALA A 36 1.72 8.49 19.75
N ASP A 37 1.03 8.12 18.68
CA ASP A 37 0.51 6.76 18.49
C ASP A 37 1.63 5.72 18.39
N VAL A 38 2.72 6.05 17.68
CA VAL A 38 3.91 5.17 17.58
C VAL A 38 4.62 5.02 18.92
N SER A 39 4.66 6.07 19.73
CA SER A 39 5.24 6.03 21.08
C SER A 39 4.40 5.15 22.02
N GLN A 40 3.08 5.29 21.98
CA GLN A 40 2.13 4.48 22.76
C GLN A 40 2.24 2.99 22.38
N ALA A 41 2.26 2.68 21.07
CA ALA A 41 2.36 1.30 20.59
C ALA A 41 3.68 0.62 20.99
N LYS A 42 4.78 1.38 21.08
CA LYS A 42 6.06 0.86 21.59
C LYS A 42 6.01 0.56 23.08
N ALA A 43 5.37 1.42 23.88
CA ALA A 43 5.20 1.19 25.31
C ALA A 43 4.34 -0.06 25.59
N ASP A 44 3.23 -0.22 24.86
CA ASP A 44 2.34 -1.37 25.00
C ASP A 44 3.03 -2.69 24.59
N ALA A 45 3.85 -2.66 23.53
CA ALA A 45 4.65 -3.80 23.10
C ALA A 45 5.71 -4.19 24.15
N GLU A 46 6.35 -3.21 24.78
CA GLU A 46 7.36 -3.47 25.81
C GLU A 46 6.72 -4.04 27.09
N GLU A 47 5.52 -3.56 27.46
CA GLU A 47 4.78 -4.09 28.60
C GLU A 47 4.27 -5.51 28.36
N THR A 48 3.75 -5.81 27.16
CA THR A 48 3.36 -7.18 26.80
C THR A 48 4.53 -8.15 26.80
N THR A 49 5.72 -7.70 26.37
CA THR A 49 6.93 -8.52 26.41
C THR A 49 7.34 -8.85 27.85
N LYS A 50 7.33 -7.85 28.75
CA LYS A 50 7.62 -8.04 30.18
C LYS A 50 6.61 -8.95 30.88
N GLN A 51 5.32 -8.83 30.54
CA GLN A 51 4.28 -9.71 31.08
C GLN A 51 4.42 -11.16 30.59
N GLN A 52 4.83 -11.38 29.33
CA GLN A 52 5.10 -12.71 28.81
C GLN A 52 6.34 -13.34 29.47
N GLU A 53 7.43 -12.58 29.63
CA GLU A 53 8.62 -13.03 30.34
C GLU A 53 8.31 -13.41 31.80
N ALA A 54 7.54 -12.58 32.52
CA ALA A 54 7.10 -12.86 33.88
C ALA A 54 6.22 -14.12 33.98
N ARG A 55 5.31 -14.33 33.03
CA ARG A 55 4.51 -15.58 32.96
C ARG A 55 5.38 -16.80 32.68
N THR A 56 6.39 -16.67 31.83
CA THR A 56 7.30 -17.77 31.50
C THR A 56 8.17 -18.17 32.70
N VAL A 57 8.65 -17.18 33.46
CA VAL A 57 9.39 -17.39 34.71
C VAL A 57 8.50 -17.95 35.83
N ALA A 58 7.25 -17.50 35.93
CA ALA A 58 6.30 -18.02 36.91
C ALA A 58 5.94 -19.50 36.66
N VAL A 59 5.80 -19.89 35.39
CA VAL A 59 5.57 -21.30 35.00
C VAL A 59 6.81 -22.16 35.27
N GLN A 60 8.02 -21.63 35.06
CA GLN A 60 9.26 -22.36 35.40
C GLN A 60 9.47 -22.56 36.91
N ASN A 61 8.94 -21.66 37.75
CA ASN A 61 9.07 -21.73 39.21
C ASN A 61 7.92 -22.50 39.90
N GLN A 62 6.89 -22.93 39.17
CA GLN A 62 5.81 -23.74 39.70
C GLN A 62 6.26 -25.20 39.82
N ALA A 63 7.10 -25.46 40.83
CA ALA A 63 7.37 -26.75 41.47
C ALA A 63 7.31 -27.99 40.55
N ASN A 64 8.39 -28.26 39.83
CA ASN A 64 8.78 -29.64 39.59
C ASN A 64 8.95 -30.31 40.97
N SER A 65 7.99 -31.15 41.36
CA SER A 65 8.19 -32.10 42.45
C SER A 65 9.53 -32.79 42.20
N LYS A 66 10.44 -32.75 43.18
CA LYS A 66 11.63 -33.62 43.13
C LYS A 66 11.13 -35.05 42.86
N LEU A 67 11.56 -35.63 41.74
CA LEU A 67 11.40 -37.05 41.38
C LEU A 67 12.16 -37.92 42.40
N VAL A 68 11.66 -37.96 43.62
CA VAL A 68 12.11 -38.86 44.68
C VAL A 68 10.86 -39.60 45.13
N GLY A 69 10.46 -40.57 44.30
CA GLY A 69 9.21 -41.33 44.39
C GLY A 69 9.02 -42.20 43.16
N ASP A 70 8.04 -43.10 43.20
CA ASP A 70 7.65 -43.95 42.06
C ASP A 70 7.42 -43.06 40.82
N PRO A 71 8.00 -43.36 39.63
CA PRO A 71 7.95 -42.49 38.47
C PRO A 71 6.57 -42.45 37.78
N VAL A 72 5.50 -42.69 38.54
CA VAL A 72 4.13 -42.74 38.06
C VAL A 72 3.44 -41.44 38.44
N ARG A 73 2.91 -40.72 37.44
CA ARG A 73 2.05 -39.56 37.66
C ARG A 73 0.74 -40.02 38.29
N VAL A 74 0.49 -39.62 39.53
CA VAL A 74 -0.72 -39.99 40.29
C VAL A 74 -2.02 -39.59 39.57
N ALA A 75 -2.00 -38.50 38.79
CA ALA A 75 -3.16 -38.00 38.07
C ALA A 75 -3.49 -38.78 36.78
N THR A 76 -2.48 -39.32 36.08
CA THR A 76 -2.68 -39.96 34.76
C THR A 76 -2.35 -41.45 34.76
N GLY A 77 -1.69 -41.96 35.80
CA GLY A 77 -1.13 -43.31 35.83
C GLY A 77 0.08 -43.50 34.89
N GLY A 78 0.52 -42.44 34.21
CA GLY A 78 1.61 -42.48 33.23
C GLY A 78 2.99 -42.58 33.88
N LEU A 79 3.89 -43.36 33.28
CA LEU A 79 5.26 -43.53 33.74
C LEU A 79 6.18 -42.50 33.07
N GLU A 80 6.78 -41.62 33.87
CA GLU A 80 7.76 -40.63 33.42
C GLU A 80 9.16 -40.96 33.94
N PHE A 81 10.08 -41.28 33.03
CA PHE A 81 11.47 -41.55 33.38
C PHE A 81 12.38 -40.54 32.73
N CYS A 82 13.30 -39.97 33.50
CA CYS A 82 14.30 -39.04 32.98
C CYS A 82 15.67 -39.70 33.04
N ARG A 83 16.36 -39.73 31.89
CA ARG A 83 17.72 -40.22 31.77
C ARG A 83 18.62 -39.09 31.30
N SER A 84 19.67 -38.83 32.07
CA SER A 84 20.79 -37.99 31.61
C SER A 84 21.72 -38.84 30.75
N ASP A 85 21.95 -38.44 29.51
CA ASP A 85 22.85 -39.14 28.60
C ASP A 85 24.25 -38.56 28.63
N MET A 86 24.37 -37.23 28.77
CA MET A 86 25.65 -36.53 28.76
C MET A 86 25.54 -35.20 29.51
N THR A 87 26.57 -34.89 30.30
CA THR A 87 26.76 -33.58 30.91
C THR A 87 28.03 -32.97 30.34
N ILE A 88 27.92 -31.79 29.74
CA ILE A 88 29.06 -31.05 29.20
C ILE A 88 29.36 -29.87 30.13
N PRO A 89 30.53 -29.82 30.78
CA PRO A 89 30.93 -28.67 31.59
C PRO A 89 31.34 -27.50 30.68
N LEU A 90 30.71 -26.35 30.88
CA LEU A 90 30.93 -25.10 30.15
C LEU A 90 31.26 -23.97 31.14
N GLY A 91 32.50 -23.95 31.63
CA GLY A 91 33.06 -22.79 32.34
C GLY A 91 32.24 -22.28 33.53
N GLY A 92 31.64 -23.17 34.31
CA GLY A 92 30.76 -22.85 35.45
C GLY A 92 29.27 -23.10 35.21
N LEU A 93 28.89 -23.46 33.98
CA LEU A 93 27.57 -23.96 33.61
C LEU A 93 27.65 -25.44 33.22
N GLU A 94 26.63 -26.22 33.52
CA GLU A 94 26.52 -27.61 33.07
C GLU A 94 25.40 -27.70 32.03
N LEU A 95 25.75 -28.06 30.79
CA LEU A 95 24.76 -28.40 29.77
C LEU A 95 24.45 -29.88 29.90
N GLU A 96 23.23 -30.20 30.32
CA GLU A 96 22.79 -31.58 30.49
C GLU A 96 21.88 -32.02 29.35
N ILE A 97 22.29 -33.05 28.62
CA ILE A 97 21.50 -33.71 27.57
C ILE A 97 20.65 -34.79 28.22
N LYS A 98 19.34 -34.56 28.26
CA LYS A 98 18.37 -35.50 28.82
C LYS A 98 17.45 -36.09 27.77
N ARG A 99 17.03 -37.32 28.03
CA ARG A 99 15.88 -37.97 27.41
C ARG A 99 14.82 -38.25 28.46
N PHE A 100 13.59 -38.04 28.07
CA PHE A 100 12.41 -38.30 28.86
C PHE A 100 11.66 -39.44 28.20
N HIS A 101 11.42 -40.51 28.96
CA HIS A 101 10.43 -41.49 28.58
C HIS A 101 9.10 -41.06 29.19
N THR A 102 8.05 -41.05 28.38
CA THR A 102 6.67 -40.95 28.88
C THR A 102 5.79 -41.93 28.12
N THR A 103 5.03 -42.74 28.86
CA THR A 103 4.10 -43.72 28.28
C THR A 103 3.05 -43.09 27.38
N GLU A 104 2.75 -41.80 27.60
CA GLU A 104 1.79 -41.03 26.82
C GLU A 104 2.41 -40.39 25.57
N ALA A 105 3.76 -40.40 25.41
CA ALA A 105 4.40 -39.83 24.22
C ALA A 105 4.18 -40.75 23.02
N LYS A 106 3.35 -40.28 22.09
CA LYS A 106 3.14 -40.88 20.77
C LYS A 106 4.20 -40.48 19.76
N ALA A 107 4.99 -39.44 20.03
CA ALA A 107 6.06 -38.99 19.15
C ALA A 107 7.18 -40.05 19.07
N SER A 108 7.47 -40.54 17.86
CA SER A 108 8.65 -41.36 17.57
C SER A 108 9.83 -40.45 17.20
N GLY A 109 10.66 -40.16 18.20
CA GLY A 109 11.93 -39.46 18.02
C GLY A 109 13.03 -40.37 17.46
N PHE A 110 14.24 -39.81 17.33
CA PHE A 110 15.46 -40.60 17.04
C PHE A 110 15.68 -41.76 18.04
N PHE A 111 15.09 -41.65 19.23
CA PHE A 111 15.23 -42.61 20.32
C PHE A 111 14.10 -43.65 20.42
N GLY A 112 13.18 -43.67 19.45
CA GLY A 112 12.06 -44.62 19.41
C GLY A 112 10.80 -44.11 20.08
N ARG A 113 9.75 -44.95 20.09
CA ARG A 113 8.45 -44.62 20.67
C ARG A 113 8.57 -44.36 22.18
N SER A 114 7.78 -43.41 22.68
CA SER A 114 7.73 -43.03 24.10
C SER A 114 8.97 -42.36 24.66
N TRP A 115 10.02 -42.11 23.85
CA TRP A 115 11.22 -41.36 24.23
C TRP A 115 11.29 -40.02 23.51
N VAL A 116 11.41 -38.94 24.28
CA VAL A 116 11.53 -37.56 23.81
C VAL A 116 12.85 -36.98 24.30
N SER A 117 13.56 -36.25 23.45
CA SER A 117 14.74 -35.46 23.86
C SER A 117 14.44 -33.98 23.75
N ILE A 118 15.08 -33.16 24.59
CA ILE A 118 15.04 -31.68 24.46
C ILE A 118 15.54 -31.21 23.08
N PHE A 119 16.39 -32.02 22.43
CA PHE A 119 16.91 -31.77 21.08
C PHE A 119 16.00 -32.28 19.96
N ASP A 120 14.92 -33.01 20.30
CA ASP A 120 13.95 -33.51 19.32
C ASP A 120 12.94 -32.43 18.89
N SER A 121 13.18 -31.18 19.31
CA SER A 121 12.57 -30.00 18.71
C SER A 121 13.06 -29.89 17.27
N ARG A 122 12.35 -30.57 16.36
CA ARG A 122 12.49 -30.34 14.92
C ARG A 122 12.20 -28.86 14.68
N VAL A 123 13.25 -28.05 14.55
CA VAL A 123 13.13 -26.70 14.04
C VAL A 123 12.53 -26.85 12.65
N ILE A 124 11.24 -26.55 12.49
CA ILE A 124 10.59 -26.53 11.19
C ILE A 124 11.18 -25.36 10.42
N ARG A 125 12.29 -25.61 9.73
CA ARG A 125 12.95 -24.63 8.86
C ARG A 125 12.14 -24.51 7.58
N GLY A 126 11.80 -23.28 7.19
CA GLY A 126 11.14 -22.99 5.93
C GLY A 126 9.61 -22.89 5.98
N VAL A 127 9.02 -22.67 7.16
CA VAL A 127 7.64 -22.21 7.30
C VAL A 127 7.67 -20.79 7.84
N ASN A 128 7.18 -19.83 7.05
CA ASN A 128 6.98 -18.48 7.55
C ASN A 128 5.77 -18.45 8.51
N ARG A 129 6.03 -18.20 9.80
CA ARG A 129 5.01 -18.07 10.84
C ARG A 129 4.05 -16.89 10.62
N PHE A 130 4.45 -15.90 9.81
CA PHE A 130 3.66 -14.73 9.46
C PHE A 130 3.10 -14.80 8.04
N ALA A 131 3.04 -15.98 7.42
CA ALA A 131 2.58 -16.12 6.03
C ALA A 131 1.12 -15.66 5.83
N GLU A 132 0.23 -15.92 6.78
CA GLU A 132 -1.16 -15.45 6.75
C GLU A 132 -1.25 -13.92 6.84
N GLN A 133 -0.50 -13.32 7.76
CA GLN A 133 -0.46 -11.86 7.91
C GLN A 133 0.16 -11.18 6.67
N GLU A 134 1.21 -11.76 6.10
CA GLU A 134 1.80 -11.26 4.84
C GLU A 134 0.80 -11.38 3.69
N LEU A 135 0.01 -12.46 3.63
CA LEU A 135 -1.05 -12.61 2.63
C LEU A 135 -2.09 -11.49 2.75
N GLU A 136 -2.59 -11.23 3.96
CA GLU A 136 -3.55 -10.14 4.22
C GLU A 136 -2.96 -8.78 3.85
N ASN A 137 -1.72 -8.50 4.24
CA ASN A 137 -1.03 -7.26 3.86
C ASN A 137 -0.92 -7.10 2.34
N ARG A 138 -0.61 -8.18 1.61
CA ARG A 138 -0.53 -8.15 0.13
C ARG A 138 -1.88 -7.93 -0.52
N GLN A 139 -2.94 -8.51 0.04
CA GLN A 139 -4.31 -8.26 -0.43
C GLN A 139 -4.71 -6.80 -0.23
N ALA A 140 -4.40 -6.21 0.93
CA ALA A 140 -4.67 -4.81 1.22
C ALA A 140 -3.92 -3.86 0.26
N ILE A 141 -2.64 -4.15 -0.02
CA ILE A 141 -1.86 -3.39 -1.00
C ILE A 141 -2.48 -3.46 -2.40
N LEU A 142 -2.87 -4.67 -2.86
CA LEU A 142 -3.46 -4.84 -4.18
C LEU A 142 -4.79 -4.07 -4.28
N PHE A 143 -5.62 -4.15 -3.25
CA PHE A 143 -6.89 -3.41 -3.17
C PHE A 143 -6.66 -1.89 -3.26
N SER A 144 -5.69 -1.37 -2.52
CA SER A 144 -5.34 0.07 -2.58
C SER A 144 -4.84 0.50 -3.96
N ILE A 145 -4.04 -0.34 -4.64
CA ILE A 145 -3.58 -0.05 -6.00
C ILE A 145 -4.76 -0.05 -6.99
N ASP A 146 -5.68 -1.01 -6.86
CA ASP A 146 -6.87 -1.07 -7.71
C ASP A 146 -7.76 0.16 -7.53
N GLU A 147 -7.96 0.63 -6.30
CA GLU A 147 -8.70 1.86 -6.02
C GLU A 147 -8.04 3.08 -6.68
N GLN A 148 -6.71 3.22 -6.53
CA GLN A 148 -5.96 4.30 -7.17
C GLN A 148 -6.03 4.22 -8.70
N LEU A 149 -6.00 3.00 -9.26
CA LEU A 149 -6.10 2.77 -10.69
C LEU A 149 -7.48 3.19 -11.23
N GLN A 150 -8.56 2.86 -10.52
CA GLN A 150 -9.91 3.30 -10.90
C GLN A 150 -10.02 4.83 -10.85
N ALA A 151 -9.54 5.46 -9.79
CA ALA A 151 -9.59 6.91 -9.65
C ALA A 151 -8.83 7.64 -10.77
N ILE A 152 -7.64 7.16 -11.15
CA ILE A 152 -6.86 7.78 -12.23
C ILE A 152 -7.48 7.56 -13.61
N LEU A 153 -8.16 6.43 -13.83
CA LEU A 153 -8.86 6.15 -15.09
C LEU A 153 -10.05 7.09 -15.28
N ILE A 154 -10.80 7.37 -14.22
CA ILE A 154 -11.88 8.38 -14.26
C ILE A 154 -11.30 9.75 -14.63
N LEU A 155 -10.21 10.16 -13.96
CA LEU A 155 -9.56 11.45 -14.25
C LEU A 155 -9.06 11.54 -15.71
N ARG A 156 -8.58 10.43 -16.27
CA ARG A 156 -8.16 10.32 -17.67
C ARG A 156 -9.31 10.55 -18.62
N GLU A 157 -10.45 9.89 -18.38
CA GLU A 157 -11.66 10.06 -19.19
C GLU A 157 -12.17 11.51 -19.15
N GLU A 158 -12.25 12.11 -17.96
CA GLU A 158 -12.66 13.50 -17.79
C GLU A 158 -11.74 14.47 -18.53
N THR A 159 -10.41 14.27 -18.43
CA THR A 159 -9.42 15.12 -19.09
C THR A 159 -9.52 14.99 -20.61
N ASN A 160 -9.68 13.79 -21.14
CA ASN A 160 -9.85 13.54 -22.57
C ASN A 160 -11.16 14.11 -23.11
N ALA A 161 -12.25 14.01 -22.35
CA ALA A 161 -13.53 14.62 -22.70
C ALA A 161 -13.42 16.14 -22.76
N LYS A 162 -12.75 16.75 -21.77
CA LYS A 162 -12.49 18.20 -21.75
C LYS A 162 -11.65 18.67 -22.94
N LEU A 163 -10.57 17.96 -23.25
CA LEU A 163 -9.73 18.23 -24.42
C LEU A 163 -10.53 18.17 -25.72
N SER A 164 -11.30 17.10 -25.89
CA SER A 164 -12.13 16.91 -27.08
C SER A 164 -13.17 18.02 -27.25
N ALA A 165 -13.87 18.38 -26.16
CA ALA A 165 -14.87 19.45 -26.18
C ALA A 165 -14.23 20.83 -26.47
N MET A 166 -13.03 21.09 -25.94
CA MET A 166 -12.29 22.32 -26.27
C MET A 166 -11.89 22.38 -27.74
N HIS A 167 -11.43 21.26 -28.31
CA HIS A 167 -11.05 21.20 -29.71
C HIS A 167 -12.26 21.36 -30.63
N GLU A 168 -13.36 20.67 -30.34
CA GLU A 168 -14.60 20.76 -31.12
C GLU A 168 -15.14 22.20 -31.12
N LYS A 169 -15.16 22.84 -29.95
CA LYS A 169 -15.59 24.24 -29.83
C LYS A 169 -14.69 25.18 -30.64
N ALA A 170 -13.36 25.02 -30.53
CA ALA A 170 -12.42 25.86 -31.26
C ALA A 170 -12.57 25.70 -32.78
N GLU A 171 -12.83 24.48 -33.26
CA GLU A 171 -13.09 24.19 -34.66
C GLU A 171 -14.41 24.81 -35.15
N GLN A 172 -15.48 24.70 -34.36
CA GLN A 172 -16.76 25.34 -34.66
C GLN A 172 -16.62 26.87 -34.74
N ASP A 173 -15.92 27.48 -33.78
CA ASP A 173 -15.65 28.93 -33.77
C ASP A 173 -14.79 29.35 -34.98
N TYR A 174 -13.81 28.52 -35.37
CA TYR A 174 -12.98 28.76 -36.56
C TYR A 174 -13.80 28.74 -37.85
N LEU A 175 -14.64 27.71 -38.04
CA LEU A 175 -15.52 27.59 -39.21
C LEU A 175 -16.54 28.74 -39.29
N ALA A 176 -17.07 29.18 -38.15
CA ALA A 176 -17.97 30.32 -38.10
C ALA A 176 -17.28 31.62 -38.55
N LEU A 177 -16.04 31.85 -38.10
CA LEU A 177 -15.24 32.99 -38.54
C LEU A 177 -14.83 32.90 -40.01
N GLU A 178 -14.50 31.72 -40.51
CA GLU A 178 -14.18 31.49 -41.92
C GLU A 178 -15.38 31.82 -42.83
N ASN A 179 -16.58 31.36 -42.47
CA ASN A 179 -17.80 31.71 -43.18
C ASN A 179 -18.05 33.23 -43.18
N SER A 180 -17.90 33.88 -42.02
CA SER A 180 -18.02 35.34 -41.92
C SER A 180 -16.98 36.08 -42.77
N LEU A 181 -15.74 35.58 -42.82
CA LEU A 181 -14.68 36.14 -43.65
C LEU A 181 -15.05 36.05 -45.14
N ASN A 182 -15.53 34.89 -45.59
CA ASN A 182 -15.97 34.67 -46.96
C ASN A 182 -17.13 35.60 -47.36
N GLU A 183 -18.11 35.79 -46.46
CA GLU A 183 -19.21 36.73 -46.66
C GLU A 183 -18.74 38.19 -46.79
N LEU A 184 -17.83 38.62 -45.91
CA LEU A 184 -17.24 39.97 -45.95
C LEU A 184 -16.41 40.20 -47.22
N GLN A 185 -15.66 39.18 -47.66
CA GLN A 185 -14.91 39.21 -48.92
C GLN A 185 -15.83 39.24 -50.16
N ALA A 186 -16.98 38.58 -50.13
CA ALA A 186 -17.98 38.70 -51.19
C ALA A 186 -18.64 40.10 -51.18
N ALA A 187 -18.89 40.67 -50.00
CA ALA A 187 -19.54 41.97 -49.83
C ALA A 187 -18.67 43.14 -50.32
N ILE A 188 -17.35 43.10 -50.11
CA ILE A 188 -16.46 44.21 -50.50
C ILE A 188 -16.48 44.49 -52.02
N GLY A 189 -16.67 43.46 -52.84
CA GLY A 189 -16.78 43.60 -54.30
C GLY A 189 -18.04 44.36 -54.74
N LYS A 190 -19.11 44.32 -53.93
CA LYS A 190 -20.42 44.93 -54.22
C LYS A 190 -20.66 46.24 -53.48
N ALA A 191 -19.81 46.59 -52.52
CA ALA A 191 -20.02 47.72 -51.62
C ALA A 191 -19.70 49.09 -52.25
N PRO A 192 -20.45 50.15 -51.90
CA PRO A 192 -20.15 51.52 -52.31
C PRO A 192 -18.82 52.00 -51.69
N ALA A 193 -18.16 52.98 -52.34
CA ALA A 193 -16.82 53.43 -51.97
C ALA A 193 -16.67 53.83 -50.49
N GLY A 194 -17.67 54.49 -49.89
CA GLY A 194 -17.64 54.88 -48.48
C GLY A 194 -17.76 53.73 -47.48
N ALA A 195 -18.32 52.58 -47.87
CA ALA A 195 -18.49 51.42 -47.00
C ALA A 195 -17.30 50.45 -47.02
N LYS A 196 -16.47 50.49 -48.09
CA LYS A 196 -15.30 49.61 -48.26
C LYS A 196 -14.31 49.65 -47.08
N PRO A 197 -13.93 50.82 -46.53
CA PRO A 197 -12.99 50.86 -45.41
C PRO A 197 -13.49 50.13 -44.16
N VAL A 198 -14.81 50.20 -43.91
CA VAL A 198 -15.43 49.51 -42.77
C VAL A 198 -15.38 47.99 -42.98
N ILE A 199 -15.73 47.52 -44.17
CA ILE A 199 -15.68 46.09 -44.51
C ILE A 199 -14.24 45.56 -44.44
N GLN A 200 -13.25 46.31 -44.94
CA GLN A 200 -11.83 45.96 -44.83
C GLN A 200 -11.36 45.85 -43.37
N SER A 201 -11.78 46.78 -42.52
CA SER A 201 -11.49 46.73 -41.08
C SER A 201 -12.07 45.46 -40.43
N ASN A 202 -13.30 45.09 -40.79
CA ASN A 202 -13.93 43.86 -40.29
C ASN A 202 -13.22 42.60 -40.78
N ILE A 203 -12.83 42.54 -42.06
CA ILE A 203 -12.02 41.42 -42.61
C ILE A 203 -10.73 41.24 -41.80
N ALA A 204 -10.01 42.33 -41.51
CA ALA A 204 -8.79 42.27 -40.72
C ALA A 204 -9.05 41.78 -39.29
N ARG A 205 -10.15 42.21 -38.65
CA ARG A 205 -10.54 41.74 -37.32
C ARG A 205 -10.86 40.25 -37.31
N THR A 206 -11.64 39.77 -38.28
CA THR A 206 -12.02 38.35 -38.41
C THR A 206 -10.78 37.49 -38.66
N SER A 207 -9.89 37.90 -39.57
CA SER A 207 -8.64 37.19 -39.84
C SER A 207 -7.73 37.14 -38.60
N ASN A 208 -7.60 38.24 -37.86
CA ASN A 208 -6.84 38.25 -36.61
C ASN A 208 -7.47 37.35 -35.54
N ALA A 209 -8.80 37.25 -35.48
CA ALA A 209 -9.50 36.34 -34.57
C ALA A 209 -9.24 34.88 -34.95
N MET A 210 -9.30 34.52 -36.23
CA MET A 210 -8.97 33.17 -36.72
C MET A 210 -7.53 32.79 -36.36
N ASN A 211 -6.56 33.67 -36.60
CA ASN A 211 -5.15 33.42 -36.25
C ASN A 211 -4.96 33.21 -34.74
N ARG A 212 -5.74 33.91 -33.89
CA ARG A 212 -5.71 33.68 -32.44
C ARG A 212 -6.28 32.32 -32.05
N ILE A 213 -7.38 31.89 -32.66
CA ILE A 213 -7.95 30.56 -32.41
C ILE A 213 -6.98 29.48 -32.86
N ALA A 214 -6.40 29.60 -34.06
CA ALA A 214 -5.38 28.69 -34.55
C ALA A 214 -4.18 28.59 -33.59
N TYR A 215 -3.70 29.74 -33.09
CA TYR A 215 -2.64 29.77 -32.08
C TYR A 215 -3.04 29.08 -30.78
N ILE A 216 -4.28 29.27 -30.31
CA ILE A 216 -4.79 28.62 -29.08
C ILE A 216 -4.91 27.10 -29.29
N MET A 217 -5.36 26.65 -30.47
CA MET A 217 -5.41 25.23 -30.81
C MET A 217 -4.01 24.61 -30.84
N GLU A 218 -3.03 25.30 -31.41
CA GLU A 218 -1.63 24.85 -31.46
C GLU A 218 -0.94 24.87 -30.08
N ASN A 219 -1.36 25.78 -29.19
CA ASN A 219 -0.74 25.96 -27.86
C ASN A 219 -1.55 25.35 -26.70
N GLN A 220 -2.33 24.29 -26.95
CA GLN A 220 -2.97 23.52 -25.87
C GLN A 220 -2.00 22.64 -25.05
N LEU A 221 -0.70 22.96 -25.11
CA LEU A 221 0.42 22.24 -24.51
C LEU A 221 0.23 21.88 -23.03
N ALA A 222 -0.37 22.77 -22.24
CA ALA A 222 -0.57 22.52 -20.81
C ALA A 222 -1.57 21.37 -20.55
N ASN A 223 -2.64 21.29 -21.33
CA ASN A 223 -3.63 20.21 -21.21
C ASN A 223 -3.06 18.89 -21.73
N GLU A 224 -2.28 18.93 -22.81
CA GLU A 224 -1.59 17.75 -23.34
C GLU A 224 -0.54 17.21 -22.35
N GLN A 225 0.20 18.11 -21.68
CA GLN A 225 1.15 17.73 -20.62
C GLN A 225 0.43 17.07 -19.46
N GLN A 226 -0.72 17.59 -19.03
CA GLN A 226 -1.54 16.97 -18.01
C GLN A 226 -2.02 15.56 -18.44
N ALA A 227 -2.48 15.40 -19.69
CA ALA A 227 -2.89 14.09 -20.21
C ALA A 227 -1.72 13.09 -20.25
N LEU A 228 -0.53 13.54 -20.66
CA LEU A 228 0.69 12.71 -20.65
C LEU A 228 1.11 12.30 -19.24
N GLU A 229 0.98 13.19 -18.26
CA GLU A 229 1.27 12.87 -16.86
C GLU A 229 0.30 11.82 -16.31
N ILE A 230 -0.99 11.96 -16.62
CA ILE A 230 -2.01 10.97 -16.25
C ILE A 230 -1.68 9.61 -16.87
N GLU A 231 -1.32 9.56 -18.15
CA GLU A 231 -0.96 8.31 -18.83
C GLU A 231 0.28 7.65 -18.20
N ARG A 232 1.30 8.43 -17.81
CA ARG A 232 2.47 7.92 -17.09
C ARG A 232 2.09 7.33 -15.74
N ARG A 233 1.17 7.97 -15.01
CA ARG A 233 0.67 7.47 -13.71
C ARG A 233 -0.12 6.17 -13.87
N VAL A 234 -0.96 6.06 -14.91
CA VAL A 234 -1.68 4.81 -15.24
C VAL A 234 -0.67 3.68 -15.47
N GLN A 235 0.31 3.88 -16.34
CA GLN A 235 1.33 2.86 -16.63
C GLN A 235 2.15 2.47 -15.39
N ALA A 236 2.45 3.43 -14.51
CA ALA A 236 3.15 3.15 -13.26
C ALA A 236 2.30 2.29 -12.32
N LEU A 237 1.01 2.59 -12.18
CA LEU A 237 0.07 1.83 -11.36
C LEU A 237 -0.20 0.43 -11.93
N GLU A 238 -0.31 0.27 -13.24
CA GLU A 238 -0.44 -1.06 -13.87
C GLU A 238 0.79 -1.94 -13.60
N LYS A 239 2.00 -1.36 -13.69
CA LYS A 239 3.23 -2.08 -13.33
C LYS A 239 3.28 -2.43 -11.85
N ALA A 240 2.85 -1.51 -10.98
CA ALA A 240 2.78 -1.75 -9.55
C ALA A 240 1.77 -2.86 -9.22
N LYS A 241 0.59 -2.84 -9.86
CA LYS A 241 -0.43 -3.88 -9.76
C LYS A 241 0.11 -5.25 -10.15
N HIS A 242 0.73 -5.36 -11.33
CA HIS A 242 1.31 -6.62 -11.77
C HIS A 242 2.35 -7.16 -10.79
N THR A 243 3.19 -6.27 -10.25
CA THR A 243 4.19 -6.64 -9.23
C THR A 243 3.54 -7.10 -7.93
N ALA A 244 2.46 -6.44 -7.51
CA ALA A 244 1.69 -6.79 -6.31
C ALA A 244 0.97 -8.13 -6.47
N GLU A 245 0.40 -8.42 -7.64
CA GLU A 245 -0.22 -9.72 -7.97
C GLU A 245 0.79 -10.87 -7.90
N LEU A 246 2.01 -10.68 -8.43
CA LEU A 246 3.09 -11.66 -8.31
C LEU A 246 3.51 -11.87 -6.85
N GLY A 247 3.55 -10.80 -6.06
CA GLY A 247 3.80 -10.86 -4.62
C GLY A 247 2.70 -11.62 -3.87
N LEU A 248 1.44 -11.36 -4.19
CA LEU A 248 0.27 -12.03 -3.62
C LEU A 248 0.29 -13.52 -3.94
N ALA A 249 0.58 -13.91 -5.18
CA ALA A 249 0.68 -15.30 -5.58
C ALA A 249 1.78 -16.07 -4.82
N ARG A 250 2.89 -15.40 -4.48
CA ARG A 250 3.95 -15.98 -3.63
C ARG A 250 3.50 -16.12 -2.19
N ALA A 251 2.84 -15.09 -1.64
CA ALA A 251 2.32 -15.10 -0.28
C ALA A 251 1.25 -16.19 -0.09
N LEU A 252 0.36 -16.38 -1.07
CA LEU A 252 -0.63 -17.46 -1.08
C LEU A 252 0.03 -18.83 -0.96
N LYS A 253 1.04 -19.12 -1.81
CA LYS A 253 1.76 -20.39 -1.75
C LYS A 253 2.44 -20.64 -0.41
N GLU A 254 3.02 -19.60 0.19
CA GLU A 254 3.68 -19.71 1.49
C GLU A 254 2.65 -19.88 2.63
N ALA A 255 1.48 -19.24 2.53
CA ALA A 255 0.38 -19.40 3.49
C ALA A 255 -0.21 -20.82 3.42
N GLU A 256 -0.46 -21.34 2.22
CA GLU A 256 -0.91 -22.73 2.00
C GLU A 256 0.09 -23.74 2.57
N LYS A 257 1.39 -23.53 2.31
CA LYS A 257 2.45 -24.35 2.88
C LYS A 257 2.44 -24.29 4.41
N SER A 258 2.31 -23.09 4.98
CA SER A 258 2.26 -22.89 6.43
C SER A 258 1.05 -23.59 7.06
N ALA A 259 -0.14 -23.48 6.45
CA ALA A 259 -1.35 -24.16 6.89
C ALA A 259 -1.20 -25.68 6.86
N LEU A 260 -0.68 -26.25 5.77
CA LEU A 260 -0.43 -27.69 5.63
C LEU A 260 0.52 -28.21 6.72
N HIS A 261 1.56 -27.44 7.06
CA HIS A 261 2.46 -27.78 8.17
C HIS A 261 1.79 -27.67 9.55
N LYS A 262 0.90 -26.70 9.76
CA LYS A 262 0.09 -26.61 11.00
C LYS A 262 -0.82 -27.85 11.15
N ASP A 263 -1.46 -28.29 10.08
CA ASP A 263 -2.38 -29.44 10.09
C ASP A 263 -1.65 -30.78 10.30
N LEU A 264 -0.50 -30.98 9.64
CA LEU A 264 0.37 -32.13 9.87
C LEU A 264 0.80 -32.22 11.33
N ASN A 265 1.13 -31.09 11.96
CA ASN A 265 1.45 -31.08 13.38
C ASN A 265 0.23 -31.37 14.26
N ARG A 266 -0.96 -30.88 13.89
CA ARG A 266 -2.19 -31.10 14.67
C ARG A 266 -2.63 -32.57 14.67
N HIS A 267 -2.51 -33.27 13.54
CA HIS A 267 -2.89 -34.70 13.44
C HIS A 267 -1.95 -35.63 14.21
N VAL A 268 -0.67 -35.30 14.36
CA VAL A 268 0.27 -36.07 15.20
C VAL A 268 -0.17 -36.11 16.68
N TRP A 269 -1.00 -35.16 17.12
CA TRP A 269 -1.49 -35.09 18.51
C TRP A 269 -2.95 -35.54 18.70
N GLN A 270 -3.73 -35.78 17.63
CA GLN A 270 -5.16 -36.09 17.72
C GLN A 270 -5.55 -37.53 17.35
N GLU A 271 -4.63 -38.35 16.82
CA GLU A 271 -4.84 -39.80 16.72
C GLU A 271 -4.51 -40.47 18.07
N ASP A 272 -5.41 -40.40 19.05
CA ASP A 272 -5.95 -41.53 19.85
C ASP A 272 -6.82 -40.85 20.92
N ASP A 273 -8.12 -40.77 20.64
CA ASP A 273 -9.19 -40.87 21.64
C ASP A 273 -9.86 -42.25 21.44
#